data_AF-A0AAJ0CPI3-F1
#
_entry.id   AF-A0AAJ0CPI3-F1
#
_cell.length_a   1.000
_cell.length_b   1.000
_cell.length_c   1.000
_cell.angle_alpha   90.00
_cell.angle_beta   90.00
_cell.angle_gamma   90.00
#
_symmetry.space_group_name_H-M   'P 1'
#
loop_
_entity.id
_entity.type
_entity.pdbx_description
1 polymer ?
#
loop_
_entity_poly.entity_id
_entity_poly.type
_entity_poly.pdbx_seq_one_letter_code
_entity_poly.pdbx_strand_id
1 'polypeptide(L)'
;MITPGALLSLSPSSNNAQEWDQLIMKETSRTPALEHAFRALSALYWHDKAPYRSNQNYLSALTRNITAIGSFHRSFVAARQQSWVASLVFVMVMVAFQTRVIAIGPNDNCIFESVVALRCAAHFAQTAAPAFIESQWVERQRSRQNPSDRRDDPPDSWHSPNIRKLNVFVNGMARSDAWDDTHSQAALMLKTWVNLTQGRPRTWSHIVWWPASISQEFVQRLQQREPCSLVIVLYWCAFMQYTPSSWFVKNWIFTLVKDAMNSPGVGEMGLPHSLYHDLPEFGDS
;
A
#
# COMPACT_ATOMS: atom_id res chain seq x y z
N MET A 1 16.98 5.38 -18.21
CA MET A 1 16.93 5.96 -16.85
C MET A 1 15.48 5.90 -16.41
N ILE A 2 15.15 5.28 -15.27
CA ILE A 2 13.76 5.22 -14.79
C ILE A 2 13.38 6.57 -14.20
N THR A 3 12.20 7.09 -14.54
CA THR A 3 11.74 8.39 -14.05
C THR A 3 11.11 8.26 -12.66
N PRO A 4 11.12 9.32 -11.82
CA PRO A 4 10.53 9.30 -10.48
C PRO A 4 9.05 8.91 -10.43
N GLY A 5 8.24 9.37 -11.37
CA GLY A 5 6.84 9.01 -11.55
C GLY A 5 6.68 7.57 -12.01
N ALA A 6 7.54 7.05 -12.89
CA ALA A 6 7.54 5.62 -13.22
C ALA A 6 7.88 4.73 -12.01
N LEU A 7 8.76 5.19 -11.11
CA LEU A 7 9.10 4.47 -9.87
C LEU A 7 7.92 4.38 -8.90
N LEU A 8 7.03 5.38 -8.87
CA LEU A 8 5.88 5.45 -7.97
C LEU A 8 4.55 5.05 -8.61
N SER A 9 4.52 4.82 -9.91
CA SER A 9 3.29 4.49 -10.60
C SER A 9 2.86 3.05 -10.29
N LEU A 10 1.57 2.90 -9.99
CA LEU A 10 0.94 1.58 -9.92
C LEU A 10 0.79 0.97 -11.32
N SER A 11 0.59 1.81 -12.34
CA SER A 11 0.55 1.44 -13.76
C SER A 11 1.54 2.30 -14.55
N PRO A 12 2.80 1.85 -14.73
CA PRO A 12 3.88 2.65 -15.33
C PRO A 12 3.60 3.14 -16.76
N SER A 13 2.72 2.47 -17.49
CA SER A 13 2.30 2.81 -18.85
C SER A 13 1.15 3.83 -18.92
N SER A 14 0.57 4.24 -17.78
CA SER A 14 -0.54 5.19 -17.78
C SER A 14 -0.07 6.61 -18.11
N ASN A 15 -0.88 7.35 -18.89
CA ASN A 15 -0.64 8.77 -19.18
C ASN A 15 -0.47 9.63 -17.92
N ASN A 16 -1.08 9.20 -16.80
CA ASN A 16 -0.91 9.83 -15.50
C ASN A 16 0.55 9.83 -15.03
N ALA A 17 1.31 8.75 -15.26
CA ALA A 17 2.70 8.64 -14.80
C ALA A 17 3.61 9.73 -15.41
N GLN A 18 3.40 10.09 -16.68
CA GLN A 18 4.18 11.13 -17.38
C GLN A 18 3.87 12.55 -16.89
N GLU A 19 2.64 12.83 -16.48
CA GLU A 19 2.28 14.14 -15.91
C GLU A 19 2.82 14.30 -14.49
N TRP A 20 2.74 13.22 -13.70
CA TRP A 20 3.35 13.18 -12.36
C TRP A 20 4.87 13.34 -12.43
N ASP A 21 5.53 12.82 -13.47
CA ASP A 21 6.97 12.98 -13.66
C ASP A 21 7.41 14.44 -13.66
N GLN A 22 6.75 15.31 -14.43
CA GLN A 22 7.14 16.73 -14.53
C GLN A 22 7.00 17.44 -13.18
N LEU A 23 5.90 17.17 -12.47
CA LEU A 23 5.62 17.76 -11.15
C LEU A 23 6.63 17.25 -10.10
N ILE A 24 6.86 15.94 -10.06
CA ILE A 24 7.79 15.31 -9.13
C ILE A 24 9.22 15.81 -9.38
N MET A 25 9.65 15.92 -10.63
CA MET A 25 10.99 16.43 -10.97
C MET A 25 11.18 17.87 -10.49
N LYS A 26 10.16 18.73 -10.67
CA LYS A 26 10.18 20.10 -10.17
C LYS A 26 10.32 20.16 -8.64
N GLU A 27 9.54 19.37 -7.90
CA GLU A 27 9.60 19.35 -6.44
C GLU A 27 10.90 18.70 -5.92
N THR A 28 11.42 17.69 -6.61
CA THR A 28 12.69 17.02 -6.27
C THR A 28 13.86 18.00 -6.36
N SER A 29 13.89 18.86 -7.39
CA SER A 29 14.92 19.89 -7.53
C SER A 29 14.91 20.96 -6.41
N ARG A 30 13.78 21.10 -5.72
CA ARG A 30 13.56 22.11 -4.66
C ARG A 30 13.72 21.54 -3.25
N THR A 31 13.68 20.22 -3.11
CA THR A 31 13.58 19.54 -1.82
C THR A 31 14.66 18.48 -1.68
N PRO A 32 15.76 18.76 -0.95
CA PRO A 32 16.86 17.81 -0.76
C PRO A 32 16.40 16.45 -0.20
N ALA A 33 15.38 16.46 0.68
CA ALA A 33 14.82 15.23 1.23
C ALA A 33 14.21 14.31 0.16
N LEU A 34 13.51 14.88 -0.84
CA LEU A 34 12.95 14.11 -1.95
C LEU A 34 14.05 13.53 -2.83
N GLU A 35 15.11 14.30 -3.08
CA GLU A 35 16.25 13.82 -3.84
C GLU A 35 16.88 12.60 -3.16
N HIS A 36 17.12 12.67 -1.85
CA HIS A 36 17.64 11.52 -1.08
C HIS A 36 16.67 10.34 -1.11
N ALA A 37 15.37 10.58 -1.01
CA ALA A 37 14.34 9.54 -1.06
C ALA A 37 14.32 8.81 -2.42
N PHE A 38 14.32 9.55 -3.53
CA PHE A 38 14.35 8.95 -4.86
C PHE A 38 15.66 8.24 -5.17
N ARG A 39 16.80 8.73 -4.68
CA ARG A 39 18.08 8.02 -4.79
C ARG A 39 18.05 6.70 -4.00
N ALA A 40 17.45 6.69 -2.81
CA ALA A 40 17.25 5.47 -2.02
C ALA A 40 16.35 4.47 -2.76
N LEU A 41 15.19 4.93 -3.25
CA LEU A 41 14.24 4.10 -3.99
C LEU A 41 14.83 3.56 -5.29
N SER A 42 15.59 4.38 -6.02
CA SER A 42 16.28 3.96 -7.24
C SER A 42 17.35 2.90 -6.95
N ALA A 43 18.14 3.09 -5.88
CA ALA A 43 19.13 2.10 -5.47
C ALA A 43 18.48 0.75 -5.12
N LEU A 44 17.33 0.78 -4.45
CA LEU A 44 16.54 -0.42 -4.14
C LEU A 44 15.96 -1.08 -5.40
N TYR A 45 15.45 -0.28 -6.34
CA TYR A 45 14.99 -0.76 -7.65
C TYR A 45 16.10 -1.48 -8.42
N TRP A 46 17.30 -0.90 -8.49
CA TRP A 46 18.43 -1.53 -9.19
C TRP A 46 18.97 -2.75 -8.45
N HIS A 47 18.95 -2.77 -7.12
CA HIS A 47 19.27 -3.97 -6.35
C HIS A 47 18.32 -5.12 -6.69
N ASP A 48 17.03 -4.85 -6.86
CA ASP A 48 16.03 -5.85 -7.24
C ASP A 48 16.24 -6.41 -8.66
N LYS A 49 16.65 -5.55 -9.60
CA LYS A 49 16.89 -5.92 -11.00
C LYS A 49 18.25 -6.54 -11.26
N ALA A 50 19.19 -6.44 -10.32
CA ALA A 50 20.54 -6.96 -10.50
C ALA A 50 20.55 -8.50 -10.50
N PRO A 51 21.30 -9.14 -11.42
CA PRO A 51 21.44 -10.61 -11.44
C PRO A 51 22.13 -11.14 -10.17
N TYR A 52 22.97 -10.32 -9.53
CA TYR A 52 23.60 -10.61 -8.25
C TYR A 52 23.21 -9.56 -7.22
N ARG A 53 22.49 -9.99 -6.18
CA ARG A 53 22.05 -9.11 -5.08
C ARG A 53 23.24 -8.74 -4.20
N SER A 54 23.86 -7.60 -4.49
CA SER A 54 24.90 -7.05 -3.62
C SER A 54 24.29 -6.47 -2.35
N ASN A 55 24.69 -7.00 -1.19
CA ASN A 55 24.34 -6.47 0.14
C ASN A 55 24.77 -5.00 0.30
N GLN A 56 25.85 -4.58 -0.37
CA GLN A 56 26.34 -3.21 -0.29
C GLN A 56 25.36 -2.20 -0.92
N ASN A 57 24.73 -2.56 -2.04
CA ASN A 57 23.72 -1.72 -2.70
C ASN A 57 22.45 -1.60 -1.84
N TYR A 58 22.04 -2.71 -1.19
CA TYR A 58 20.91 -2.73 -0.29
C TYR A 58 21.15 -1.87 0.97
N LEU A 59 22.30 -2.06 1.63
CA LEU A 59 22.70 -1.22 2.78
C LEU A 59 22.79 0.26 2.40
N SER A 60 23.32 0.56 1.21
CA SER A 60 23.37 1.94 0.71
C SER A 60 21.98 2.53 0.50
N ALA A 61 21.01 1.74 0.01
CA ALA A 61 19.62 2.16 -0.11
C ALA A 61 19.00 2.48 1.27
N LEU A 62 19.21 1.61 2.26
CA LEU A 62 18.74 1.82 3.64
C LEU A 62 19.34 3.08 4.28
N THR A 63 20.66 3.26 4.20
CA THR A 63 21.34 4.45 4.75
C THR A 63 20.83 5.74 4.11
N ARG A 64 20.61 5.74 2.79
CA ARG A 64 20.02 6.89 2.09
C ARG A 64 18.58 7.16 2.52
N ASN A 65 17.79 6.11 2.77
CA ASN A 65 16.43 6.26 3.27
C ASN A 65 16.40 6.92 4.66
N ILE A 66 17.27 6.47 5.59
CA ILE A 66 17.42 7.09 6.92
C ILE A 66 17.81 8.58 6.78
N THR A 67 18.75 8.87 5.88
CA THR A 67 19.17 10.25 5.59
C THR A 67 18.02 11.10 5.05
N ALA A 68 17.20 10.55 4.15
CA ALA A 68 16.03 11.20 3.59
C ALA A 68 15.00 11.53 4.66
N ILE A 69 14.68 10.58 5.55
CA ILE A 69 13.76 10.77 6.68
C ILE A 69 14.27 11.87 7.62
N GLY A 70 15.55 11.83 8.01
CA GLY A 70 16.14 12.85 8.88
C GLY A 70 16.20 14.24 8.23
N SER A 71 16.42 14.31 6.91
CA SER A 71 16.35 15.57 6.16
C SER A 71 14.91 16.09 6.08
N PHE A 72 13.94 15.21 5.81
CA PHE A 72 12.53 15.57 5.74
C PHE A 72 12.02 16.07 7.09
N HIS A 73 12.30 15.37 8.18
CA HIS A 73 11.89 15.78 9.52
C HIS A 73 12.44 17.15 9.90
N ARG A 74 13.74 17.39 9.67
CA ARG A 74 14.34 18.71 9.90
C ARG A 74 13.71 19.79 9.03
N SER A 75 13.44 19.49 7.76
CA SER A 75 12.79 20.44 6.85
C SER A 75 11.35 20.72 7.26
N PHE A 76 10.60 19.70 7.70
CA PHE A 76 9.23 19.82 8.15
C PHE A 76 9.11 20.64 9.44
N VAL A 77 10.04 20.41 10.38
CA VAL A 77 10.11 21.18 11.64
C VAL A 77 10.61 22.62 11.40
N ALA A 78 11.54 22.84 10.46
CA ALA A 78 12.12 24.15 10.19
C ALA A 78 11.31 25.00 9.19
N ALA A 79 10.51 24.40 8.30
CA ALA A 79 9.89 25.10 7.19
C ALA A 79 8.44 25.50 7.46
N ARG A 80 8.27 26.82 7.46
CA ARG A 80 7.03 27.59 7.43
C ARG A 80 6.26 27.51 6.08
N GLN A 81 6.56 26.59 5.16
CA GLN A 81 5.89 26.46 3.85
C GLN A 81 6.42 25.26 3.02
N GLN A 82 6.34 24.03 3.54
CA GLN A 82 6.63 22.86 2.69
C GLN A 82 5.45 22.59 1.74
N SER A 83 5.74 22.49 0.44
CA SER A 83 4.74 22.16 -0.59
C SER A 83 4.01 20.86 -0.23
N TRP A 84 2.67 20.88 -0.22
CA TRP A 84 1.86 19.69 0.03
C TRP A 84 2.19 18.57 -0.98
N VAL A 85 2.59 18.93 -2.20
CA VAL A 85 3.02 17.98 -3.23
C VAL A 85 4.32 17.29 -2.81
N ALA A 86 5.34 18.04 -2.38
CA ALA A 86 6.62 17.46 -1.98
C ALA A 86 6.46 16.50 -0.81
N SER A 87 5.64 16.92 0.15
CA SER A 87 5.17 16.18 1.30
C SER A 87 4.47 14.86 0.89
N LEU A 88 3.47 14.92 0.02
CA LEU A 88 2.73 13.75 -0.45
C LEU A 88 3.63 12.77 -1.20
N VAL A 89 4.45 13.27 -2.12
CA VAL A 89 5.39 12.47 -2.92
C VAL A 89 6.40 11.78 -2.01
N PHE A 90 6.93 12.47 -1.00
CA PHE A 90 7.87 11.89 -0.05
C PHE A 90 7.26 10.67 0.65
N VAL A 91 6.02 10.82 1.14
CA VAL A 91 5.29 9.72 1.77
C VAL A 91 5.04 8.55 0.83
N MET A 92 4.67 8.81 -0.42
CA MET A 92 4.51 7.75 -1.43
C MET A 92 5.82 7.00 -1.69
N VAL A 93 6.96 7.72 -1.74
CA VAL A 93 8.29 7.11 -1.83
C VAL A 93 8.57 6.22 -0.62
N MET A 94 8.25 6.67 0.59
CA MET A 94 8.46 5.89 1.81
C MET A 94 7.62 4.61 1.81
N VAL A 95 6.34 4.68 1.41
CA VAL A 95 5.50 3.48 1.30
C VAL A 95 6.05 2.52 0.26
N ALA A 96 6.37 2.99 -0.95
CA ALA A 96 6.94 2.14 -2.00
C ALA A 96 8.27 1.48 -1.54
N PHE A 97 9.11 2.24 -0.85
CA PHE A 97 10.37 1.75 -0.30
C PHE A 97 10.13 0.66 0.76
N GLN A 98 9.28 0.93 1.75
CA GLN A 98 9.01 0.00 2.85
C GLN A 98 8.32 -1.28 2.37
N THR A 99 7.32 -1.16 1.49
CA THR A 99 6.65 -2.29 0.84
C THR A 99 7.67 -3.21 0.15
N ARG A 100 8.66 -2.63 -0.55
CA ARG A 100 9.72 -3.43 -1.19
C ARG A 100 10.69 -4.03 -0.19
N VAL A 101 11.11 -3.30 0.84
CA VAL A 101 11.99 -3.81 1.90
C VAL A 101 11.38 -5.04 2.57
N ILE A 102 10.09 -4.95 2.94
CA ILE A 102 9.33 -6.06 3.52
C ILE A 102 9.29 -7.25 2.57
N ALA A 103 9.08 -7.02 1.27
CA ALA A 103 9.04 -8.10 0.28
C ALA A 103 10.41 -8.80 0.09
N ILE A 104 11.53 -8.11 0.31
CA ILE A 104 12.89 -8.67 0.17
C ILE A 104 13.33 -9.42 1.43
N GLY A 105 13.06 -8.85 2.61
CA GLY A 105 13.51 -9.37 3.89
C GLY A 105 12.41 -9.24 4.95
N PRO A 106 11.43 -10.14 4.97
CA PRO A 106 10.35 -10.08 5.96
C PRO A 106 10.90 -10.24 7.37
N ASN A 107 10.31 -9.47 8.29
CA ASN A 107 10.48 -9.63 9.72
C ASN A 107 9.20 -10.20 10.34
N ASP A 108 9.29 -10.58 11.61
CA ASP A 108 8.18 -11.22 12.36
C ASP A 108 7.01 -10.28 12.68
N ASN A 109 6.92 -9.09 12.08
CA ASN A 109 5.84 -8.12 12.28
C ASN A 109 5.50 -7.34 11.00
N CYS A 110 5.77 -7.92 9.82
CA CYS A 110 5.69 -7.20 8.56
C CYS A 110 4.27 -6.72 8.22
N ILE A 111 3.25 -7.43 8.72
CA ILE A 111 1.84 -7.01 8.63
C ILE A 111 1.60 -5.71 9.40
N PHE A 112 1.98 -5.68 10.68
CA PHE A 112 1.82 -4.50 11.52
C PHE A 112 2.56 -3.30 10.92
N GLU A 113 3.82 -3.50 10.53
CA GLU A 113 4.63 -2.45 9.92
C GLU A 113 4.01 -1.92 8.62
N SER A 114 3.49 -2.80 7.77
CA SER A 114 2.80 -2.41 6.53
C SER A 114 1.55 -1.59 6.81
N VAL A 115 0.71 -2.04 7.75
CA VAL A 115 -0.53 -1.34 8.11
C VAL A 115 -0.22 0.04 8.69
N VAL A 116 0.76 0.15 9.58
CA VAL A 116 1.19 1.43 10.16
C VAL A 116 1.75 2.37 9.09
N ALA A 117 2.58 1.87 8.18
CA ALA A 117 3.13 2.68 7.10
C ALA A 117 2.04 3.30 6.21
N LEU A 118 1.07 2.49 5.79
CA LEU A 118 -0.05 2.91 4.98
C LEU A 118 -0.98 3.87 5.74
N ARG A 119 -1.22 3.59 7.03
CA ARG A 119 -2.00 4.46 7.91
C ARG A 119 -1.34 5.83 8.03
N CYS A 120 -0.05 5.89 8.35
CA CYS A 120 0.72 7.13 8.40
C CYS A 120 0.65 7.88 7.07
N ALA A 121 0.77 7.17 5.96
CA ALA A 121 0.67 7.77 4.64
C ALA A 121 -0.70 8.39 4.36
N ALA A 122 -1.78 7.73 4.77
CA ALA A 122 -3.12 8.27 4.64
C ALA A 122 -3.35 9.52 5.48
N HIS A 123 -2.93 9.51 6.75
CA HIS A 123 -3.05 10.68 7.64
C HIS A 123 -2.31 11.87 7.05
N PHE A 124 -1.13 11.61 6.50
CA PHE A 124 -0.35 12.62 5.83
C PHE A 124 -1.01 13.11 4.52
N ALA A 125 -1.62 12.22 3.73
CA ALA A 125 -2.37 12.63 2.55
C ALA A 125 -3.60 13.48 2.91
N GLN A 126 -4.24 13.24 4.07
CA GLN A 126 -5.36 14.04 4.56
C GLN A 126 -4.96 15.47 4.92
N THR A 127 -3.76 15.71 5.45
CA THR A 127 -3.27 17.07 5.70
C THR A 127 -2.99 17.83 4.40
N ALA A 128 -2.63 17.12 3.34
CA ALA A 128 -2.46 17.67 1.99
C ALA A 128 -3.78 17.82 1.19
N ALA A 129 -4.87 17.18 1.63
CA ALA A 129 -6.11 17.08 0.86
C ALA A 129 -6.78 18.43 0.54
N PRO A 130 -6.89 19.42 1.46
CA PRO A 130 -7.49 20.71 1.13
C PRO A 130 -6.76 21.42 -0.01
N ALA A 131 -5.42 21.47 0.06
CA ALA A 131 -4.59 22.09 -0.96
C ALA A 131 -4.59 21.31 -2.28
N PHE A 132 -4.79 19.99 -2.24
CA PHE A 132 -5.03 19.18 -3.43
C PHE A 132 -6.37 19.52 -4.09
N ILE A 133 -7.46 19.60 -3.32
CA ILE A 133 -8.81 19.91 -3.81
C ILE A 133 -8.86 21.30 -4.45
N GLU A 134 -8.21 22.29 -3.85
CA GLU A 134 -8.12 23.66 -4.36
C GLU A 134 -7.24 23.79 -5.62
N SER A 135 -6.42 22.78 -5.92
CA SER A 135 -5.52 22.83 -7.06
C SER A 135 -6.24 22.54 -8.38
N GLN A 136 -5.80 23.21 -9.45
CA GLN A 136 -6.26 22.98 -10.83
C GLN A 136 -5.99 21.55 -11.36
N TRP A 137 -5.35 20.69 -10.56
CA TRP A 137 -5.11 19.29 -10.89
C TRP A 137 -6.37 18.44 -10.80
N VAL A 138 -7.27 18.72 -9.84
CA VAL A 138 -8.53 17.97 -9.69
C VAL A 138 -9.45 18.21 -10.89
N GLU A 139 -9.52 19.45 -11.36
CA GLU A 139 -10.27 19.85 -12.57
C GLU A 139 -9.74 19.12 -13.82
N ARG A 140 -8.40 19.06 -13.97
CA ARG A 140 -7.72 18.38 -15.08
C ARG A 140 -7.89 16.86 -15.03
N GLN A 141 -7.86 16.25 -13.85
CA GLN A 141 -8.12 14.82 -13.67
C GLN A 141 -9.58 14.46 -13.98
N ARG A 142 -10.56 15.24 -13.49
CA ARG A 142 -11.98 15.01 -13.76
C ARG A 142 -12.34 15.15 -15.23
N SER A 143 -11.77 16.14 -15.92
CA SER A 143 -12.00 16.38 -17.35
C SER A 143 -11.39 15.31 -18.27
N ARG A 144 -10.50 14.47 -17.74
CA ARG A 144 -9.71 13.48 -18.51
C ARG A 144 -9.95 12.04 -18.11
N GLN A 145 -10.86 11.77 -17.17
CA GLN A 145 -11.40 10.42 -16.98
C GLN A 145 -12.15 10.02 -18.25
N ASN A 146 -11.39 9.53 -19.21
CA ASN A 146 -11.89 9.06 -20.48
C ASN A 146 -12.61 7.72 -20.22
N PRO A 147 -13.81 7.49 -20.78
CA PRO A 147 -14.53 6.21 -20.62
C PRO A 147 -13.72 4.99 -21.08
N SER A 148 -12.63 5.20 -21.81
CA SER A 148 -11.71 4.15 -22.28
C SER A 148 -10.88 3.50 -21.19
N ASP A 149 -10.64 4.14 -20.03
CA ASP A 149 -9.96 3.49 -18.87
C ASP A 149 -10.84 2.39 -18.21
N ARG A 150 -12.11 2.29 -18.62
CA ARG A 150 -13.04 1.19 -18.27
C ARG A 150 -13.03 0.04 -19.26
N ARG A 151 -12.29 0.14 -20.38
CA ARG A 151 -12.32 -0.92 -21.42
C ARG A 151 -11.57 -2.19 -21.04
N ASP A 152 -10.70 -2.12 -20.02
CA ASP A 152 -10.04 -3.29 -19.44
C ASP A 152 -10.87 -3.93 -18.31
N ASP A 153 -12.12 -3.49 -18.10
CA ASP A 153 -13.03 -4.14 -17.16
C ASP A 153 -13.45 -5.52 -17.74
N PRO A 154 -13.05 -6.65 -17.12
CA PRO A 154 -13.63 -7.95 -17.41
C PRO A 154 -15.13 -7.90 -17.08
N PRO A 155 -15.94 -8.80 -17.68
CA PRO A 155 -17.39 -8.79 -17.51
C PRO A 155 -17.81 -8.80 -16.02
N ASP A 156 -18.99 -8.25 -15.74
CA ASP A 156 -19.65 -8.16 -14.42
C ASP A 156 -19.67 -9.49 -13.61
N SER A 157 -19.37 -10.62 -14.26
CA SER A 157 -19.16 -11.93 -13.63
C SER A 157 -17.97 -12.02 -12.67
N TRP A 158 -17.11 -11.00 -12.59
CA TRP A 158 -16.00 -10.92 -11.62
C TRP A 158 -16.38 -10.30 -10.28
N HIS A 159 -17.67 -10.21 -9.92
CA HIS A 159 -18.08 -10.12 -8.52
C HIS A 159 -17.47 -11.30 -7.75
N SER A 160 -16.25 -11.08 -7.24
CA SER A 160 -15.34 -12.15 -6.86
C SER A 160 -16.02 -13.03 -5.82
N PRO A 161 -15.90 -14.37 -5.91
CA PRO A 161 -16.26 -15.28 -4.83
C PRO A 161 -15.77 -14.79 -3.46
N ASN A 162 -14.68 -14.01 -3.41
CA ASN A 162 -14.12 -13.41 -2.21
C ASN A 162 -14.99 -12.29 -1.62
N ILE A 163 -15.71 -11.51 -2.44
CA ILE A 163 -16.70 -10.52 -1.93
C ILE A 163 -17.85 -11.25 -1.23
N ARG A 164 -18.34 -12.33 -1.82
CA ARG A 164 -19.37 -13.18 -1.20
C ARG A 164 -18.86 -13.81 0.10
N LYS A 165 -17.65 -14.37 0.10
CA LYS A 165 -17.00 -14.92 1.32
C LYS A 165 -16.85 -13.85 2.40
N LEU A 166 -16.40 -12.64 2.05
CA LEU A 166 -16.29 -11.52 2.99
C LEU A 166 -17.66 -11.16 3.57
N ASN A 167 -18.71 -11.09 2.74
CA ASN A 167 -20.06 -10.80 3.24
C ASN A 167 -20.57 -11.87 4.20
N VAL A 168 -20.35 -13.16 3.90
CA VAL A 168 -20.70 -14.26 4.81
C VAL A 168 -19.91 -14.17 6.10
N PHE A 169 -18.60 -13.90 6.03
CA PHE A 169 -17.72 -13.73 7.18
C PHE A 169 -18.17 -12.56 8.09
N VAL A 170 -18.40 -11.38 7.52
CA VAL A 170 -18.88 -10.20 8.25
C VAL A 170 -20.24 -10.44 8.90
N ASN A 171 -21.17 -11.08 8.19
CA ASN A 171 -22.48 -11.40 8.76
C ASN A 171 -22.39 -12.51 9.84
N GLY A 172 -21.39 -13.40 9.73
CA GLY A 172 -21.12 -14.45 10.72
C GLY A 172 -20.57 -13.89 12.03
N MET A 173 -19.70 -12.87 11.96
CA MET A 173 -19.15 -12.20 13.15
C MET A 173 -20.26 -11.58 14.02
N ALA A 174 -21.26 -10.95 13.40
CA ALA A 174 -22.40 -10.37 14.13
C ALA A 174 -23.23 -11.40 14.93
N ARG A 175 -23.02 -12.70 14.71
CA ARG A 175 -23.75 -13.79 15.38
C ARG A 175 -22.89 -14.57 16.37
N SER A 176 -21.62 -14.21 16.53
CA SER A 176 -20.65 -14.99 17.29
C SER A 176 -20.06 -14.17 18.43
N ASP A 177 -20.08 -14.74 19.64
CA ASP A 177 -19.50 -14.12 20.84
C ASP A 177 -17.95 -14.11 20.82
N ALA A 178 -17.32 -14.75 19.83
CA ALA A 178 -15.87 -14.80 19.68
C ALA A 178 -15.27 -13.50 19.11
N TRP A 179 -16.11 -12.62 18.54
CA TRP A 179 -15.69 -11.37 17.93
C TRP A 179 -16.25 -10.21 18.71
N ASP A 180 -15.40 -9.26 19.05
CA ASP A 180 -15.83 -8.04 19.71
C ASP A 180 -16.05 -6.89 18.73
N ASP A 181 -16.46 -5.75 19.29
CA ASP A 181 -16.79 -4.55 18.54
C ASP A 181 -15.61 -4.03 17.69
N THR A 182 -14.37 -4.20 18.18
CA THR A 182 -13.16 -3.73 17.49
C THR A 182 -12.95 -4.50 16.18
N HIS A 183 -13.08 -5.83 16.21
CA HIS A 183 -12.97 -6.65 15.00
C HIS A 183 -14.15 -6.40 14.05
N SER A 184 -15.37 -6.30 14.60
CA SER A 184 -16.58 -6.03 13.83
C SER A 184 -16.49 -4.71 13.07
N GLN A 185 -15.96 -3.65 13.70
CA GLN A 185 -15.73 -2.36 13.06
C GLN A 185 -14.68 -2.46 11.94
N ALA A 186 -13.53 -3.09 12.18
CA ALA A 186 -12.48 -3.22 11.17
C ALA A 186 -12.95 -4.00 9.93
N ALA A 187 -13.72 -5.06 10.13
CA ALA A 187 -14.30 -5.84 9.05
C ALA A 187 -15.42 -5.11 8.30
N LEU A 188 -16.23 -4.30 9.00
CA LEU A 188 -17.22 -3.44 8.36
C LEU A 188 -16.55 -2.36 7.49
N MET A 189 -15.45 -1.77 7.96
CA MET A 189 -14.64 -0.86 7.15
C MET A 189 -14.05 -1.56 5.93
N LEU A 190 -13.60 -2.81 6.08
CA LEU A 190 -13.11 -3.60 4.94
C LEU A 190 -14.21 -3.84 3.90
N LYS A 191 -15.40 -4.22 4.34
CA LYS A 191 -16.57 -4.39 3.45
C LYS A 191 -16.92 -3.10 2.71
N THR A 192 -16.91 -1.97 3.41
CA THR A 192 -17.14 -0.66 2.80
C THR A 192 -16.09 -0.36 1.72
N TRP A 193 -14.81 -0.57 2.03
CA TRP A 193 -13.72 -0.40 1.09
C TRP A 193 -13.81 -1.31 -0.14
N VAL A 194 -14.14 -2.59 0.05
CA VAL A 194 -14.34 -3.54 -1.06
C VAL A 194 -15.46 -3.08 -1.97
N ASN A 195 -16.56 -2.54 -1.43
CA ASN A 195 -17.65 -1.99 -2.24
C ASN A 195 -17.20 -0.74 -3.03
N LEU A 196 -16.44 0.16 -2.40
CA LEU A 196 -15.93 1.38 -3.05
C LEU A 196 -14.94 1.08 -4.19
N THR A 197 -14.11 0.04 -4.00
CA THR A 197 -13.10 -0.36 -4.98
C THR A 197 -13.58 -1.45 -5.93
N GLN A 198 -14.80 -1.96 -5.73
CA GLN A 198 -15.32 -3.17 -6.37
C GLN A 198 -14.35 -4.37 -6.23
N GLY A 199 -13.64 -4.45 -5.09
CA GLY A 199 -12.61 -5.45 -4.81
C GLY A 199 -11.31 -5.29 -5.61
N ARG A 200 -11.10 -4.15 -6.30
CA ARG A 200 -9.93 -3.90 -7.15
C ARG A 200 -9.28 -2.56 -6.83
N PRO A 201 -8.28 -2.52 -5.96
CA PRO A 201 -7.49 -1.31 -5.74
C PRO A 201 -6.73 -0.91 -7.01
N ARG A 202 -6.88 0.34 -7.47
CA ARG A 202 -6.28 0.87 -8.70
C ARG A 202 -5.41 2.10 -8.47
N THR A 203 -5.65 2.79 -7.37
CA THR A 203 -5.02 4.07 -7.03
C THR A 203 -4.34 3.99 -5.67
N TRP A 204 -3.43 4.91 -5.41
CA TRP A 204 -2.82 5.09 -4.08
C TRP A 204 -3.87 5.32 -2.99
N SER A 205 -4.95 6.04 -3.29
CA SER A 205 -6.06 6.23 -2.34
C SER A 205 -6.74 4.91 -2.00
N HIS A 206 -6.93 3.99 -2.97
CA HIS A 206 -7.48 2.67 -2.67
C HIS A 206 -6.56 1.87 -1.74
N ILE A 207 -5.24 1.96 -1.92
CA ILE A 207 -4.28 1.21 -1.10
C ILE A 207 -4.27 1.69 0.36
N VAL A 208 -4.31 3.00 0.59
CA VAL A 208 -4.14 3.57 1.95
C VAL A 208 -5.45 3.72 2.73
N TRP A 209 -6.62 3.66 2.07
CA TRP A 209 -7.91 3.96 2.71
C TRP A 209 -8.25 3.02 3.87
N TRP A 210 -8.20 1.69 3.65
CA TRP A 210 -8.60 0.74 4.70
C TRP A 210 -7.68 0.80 5.94
N PRO A 211 -6.34 0.79 5.81
CA PRO A 211 -5.42 0.99 6.94
C PRO A 211 -5.65 2.30 7.71
N ALA A 212 -6.15 3.34 7.03
CA ALA A 212 -6.50 4.62 7.67
C ALA A 212 -7.82 4.54 8.45
N SER A 213 -8.76 3.72 8.01
CA SER A 213 -10.13 3.65 8.54
C SER A 213 -10.30 2.80 9.81
N ILE A 214 -9.36 1.89 10.07
CA ILE A 214 -9.37 1.02 11.26
C ILE A 214 -9.02 1.79 12.54
N SER A 215 -9.45 1.29 13.71
CA SER A 215 -9.19 1.93 15.00
C SER A 215 -7.76 1.70 15.49
N GLN A 216 -7.31 2.48 16.48
CA GLN A 216 -5.98 2.29 17.08
C GLN A 216 -5.92 0.98 17.89
N GLU A 217 -7.03 0.61 18.51
CA GLU A 217 -7.22 -0.63 19.26
C GLU A 217 -7.02 -1.85 18.34
N PHE A 218 -7.59 -1.82 17.13
CA PHE A 218 -7.36 -2.88 16.14
C PHE A 218 -5.89 -2.96 15.71
N VAL A 219 -5.23 -1.81 15.53
CA VAL A 219 -3.79 -1.77 15.20
C VAL A 219 -2.93 -2.37 16.33
N GLN A 220 -3.28 -2.14 17.59
CA GLN A 220 -2.60 -2.76 18.74
C GLN A 220 -2.77 -4.29 18.76
N ARG A 221 -3.94 -4.79 18.39
CA ARG A 221 -4.19 -6.24 18.30
C ARG A 221 -3.44 -6.90 17.16
N LEU A 222 -3.29 -6.20 16.04
CA LEU A 222 -2.38 -6.63 14.98
C LEU A 222 -0.94 -6.71 15.46
N GLN A 223 -0.48 -5.75 16.27
CA GLN A 223 0.86 -5.79 16.87
C GLN A 223 1.02 -7.00 17.81
N GLN A 224 -0.04 -7.36 18.54
CA GLN A 224 -0.11 -8.54 19.39
C GLN A 224 -0.33 -9.84 18.61
N ARG A 225 -0.43 -9.76 17.27
CA ARG A 225 -0.69 -10.89 16.37
C ARG A 225 -1.94 -11.69 16.75
N GLU A 226 -2.97 -10.98 17.22
CA GLU A 226 -4.23 -11.62 17.56
C GLU A 226 -4.80 -12.34 16.32
N PRO A 227 -5.13 -13.64 16.41
CA PRO A 227 -5.57 -14.42 15.26
C PRO A 227 -6.76 -13.81 14.52
N CYS A 228 -7.73 -13.25 15.25
CA CYS A 228 -8.93 -12.64 14.67
C CYS A 228 -8.60 -11.41 13.82
N SER A 229 -7.65 -10.59 14.30
CA SER A 229 -7.16 -9.41 13.59
C SER A 229 -6.40 -9.81 12.31
N LEU A 230 -5.58 -10.87 12.37
CA LEU A 230 -4.85 -11.38 11.22
C LEU A 230 -5.77 -11.94 10.12
N VAL A 231 -6.85 -12.63 10.50
CA VAL A 231 -7.88 -13.12 9.55
C VAL A 231 -8.50 -11.97 8.75
N ILE A 232 -8.80 -10.84 9.39
CA ILE A 232 -9.37 -9.67 8.69
C ILE A 232 -8.35 -9.07 7.70
N VAL A 233 -7.07 -8.96 8.10
CA VAL A 233 -6.00 -8.50 7.20
C VAL A 233 -5.84 -9.44 6.01
N LEU A 234 -5.97 -10.74 6.23
CA LEU A 234 -5.89 -11.72 5.16
C LEU A 234 -7.00 -11.55 4.11
N TYR A 235 -8.22 -11.21 4.53
CA TYR A 235 -9.28 -10.80 3.58
C TYR A 235 -8.89 -9.54 2.80
N TRP A 236 -8.24 -8.55 3.44
CA TRP A 236 -7.72 -7.38 2.74
C TRP A 236 -6.64 -7.76 1.72
N CYS A 237 -5.68 -8.62 2.08
CA CYS A 237 -4.67 -9.17 1.17
C CYS A 237 -5.29 -9.85 -0.06
N ALA A 238 -6.38 -10.60 0.13
CA ALA A 238 -7.08 -11.29 -0.96
C ALA A 238 -7.67 -10.35 -2.02
N PHE A 239 -7.88 -9.07 -1.71
CA PHE A 239 -8.26 -8.04 -2.70
C PHE A 239 -7.05 -7.23 -3.18
N MET A 240 -6.09 -6.97 -2.29
CA MET A 240 -4.86 -6.24 -2.62
C MET A 240 -4.00 -6.92 -3.67
N GLN A 241 -4.08 -8.25 -3.81
CA GLN A 241 -3.42 -8.97 -4.90
C GLN A 241 -3.87 -8.54 -6.31
N TYR A 242 -5.05 -7.92 -6.43
CA TYR A 242 -5.56 -7.38 -7.70
C TYR A 242 -5.08 -5.94 -7.97
N THR A 243 -4.20 -5.39 -7.14
CA THR A 243 -3.52 -4.12 -7.42
C THR A 243 -2.70 -4.26 -8.71
N PRO A 244 -2.67 -3.24 -9.59
CA PRO A 244 -1.75 -3.21 -10.72
C PRO A 244 -0.33 -3.61 -10.32
N SER A 245 0.31 -4.44 -11.14
CA SER A 245 1.62 -5.04 -10.87
C SER A 245 2.74 -3.99 -10.92
N SER A 246 2.87 -3.19 -9.88
CA SER A 246 4.03 -2.32 -9.67
C SER A 246 5.21 -3.14 -9.14
N TRP A 247 6.43 -2.69 -9.46
CA TRP A 247 7.65 -3.39 -9.07
C TRP A 247 7.81 -3.51 -7.54
N PHE A 248 7.32 -2.51 -6.78
CA PHE A 248 7.43 -2.51 -5.33
C PHE A 248 6.36 -3.37 -4.64
N VAL A 249 5.15 -3.46 -5.21
CA VAL A 249 4.06 -4.33 -4.69
C VAL A 249 4.31 -5.81 -4.98
N LYS A 250 5.14 -6.13 -5.97
CA LYS A 250 5.47 -7.53 -6.31
C LYS A 250 5.96 -8.30 -5.08
N ASN A 251 5.34 -9.45 -4.83
CA ASN A 251 5.57 -10.35 -3.69
C ASN A 251 5.23 -9.80 -2.30
N TRP A 252 4.89 -8.51 -2.15
CA TRP A 252 4.56 -7.94 -0.84
C TRP A 252 3.34 -8.61 -0.22
N ILE A 253 2.23 -8.73 -0.97
CA ILE A 253 1.01 -9.36 -0.47
C ILE A 253 1.23 -10.83 -0.10
N PHE A 254 1.99 -11.55 -0.92
CA PHE A 254 2.37 -12.93 -0.64
C PHE A 254 3.17 -13.03 0.69
N THR A 255 4.12 -12.13 0.90
CA THR A 255 4.89 -12.05 2.14
C THR A 255 3.99 -11.83 3.36
N LEU A 256 3.01 -10.91 3.26
CA LEU A 256 2.06 -10.67 4.35
C LEU A 256 1.18 -11.89 4.64
N VAL A 257 0.70 -12.58 3.60
CA VAL A 257 -0.10 -13.80 3.77
C VAL A 257 0.72 -14.89 4.45
N LYS A 258 1.97 -15.10 4.01
CA LYS A 258 2.88 -16.08 4.61
C LYS A 258 3.13 -15.77 6.09
N ASP A 259 3.40 -14.51 6.43
CA ASP A 259 3.59 -14.08 7.81
C ASP A 259 2.34 -14.35 8.67
N ALA A 260 1.15 -13.99 8.19
CA ALA A 260 -0.10 -14.23 8.92
C ALA A 260 -0.33 -15.72 9.19
N MET A 261 -0.15 -16.57 8.17
CA MET A 261 -0.40 -18.02 8.23
C MET A 261 0.57 -18.76 9.16
N ASN A 262 1.76 -18.20 9.40
CA ASN A 262 2.72 -18.74 10.37
C ASN A 262 2.30 -18.44 11.83
N SER A 263 1.26 -17.64 12.07
CA SER A 263 0.81 -17.31 13.41
C SER A 263 -0.08 -18.42 14.00
N PRO A 264 0.11 -18.80 15.27
CA PRO A 264 -0.74 -19.77 15.94
C PRO A 264 -2.22 -19.37 15.91
N GLY A 265 -3.13 -20.32 15.72
CA GLY A 265 -4.59 -20.09 15.75
C GLY A 265 -5.22 -19.50 14.47
N VAL A 266 -4.43 -19.00 13.51
CA VAL A 266 -4.96 -18.47 12.24
C VAL A 266 -5.49 -19.59 11.34
N GLY A 267 -4.76 -20.70 11.23
CA GLY A 267 -5.18 -21.87 10.43
C GLY A 267 -6.42 -22.59 10.97
N GLU A 268 -6.65 -22.50 12.28
CA GLU A 268 -7.77 -23.16 12.97
C GLU A 268 -9.10 -22.39 12.83
N MET A 269 -9.06 -21.10 12.45
CA MET A 269 -10.25 -20.27 12.27
C MET A 269 -11.00 -20.48 10.94
N GLY A 270 -10.72 -21.58 10.24
CA GLY A 270 -11.50 -21.98 9.07
C GLY A 270 -11.42 -20.98 7.91
N LEU A 271 -10.24 -20.37 7.72
CA LEU A 271 -9.99 -19.55 6.54
C LEU A 271 -10.28 -20.37 5.28
N PRO A 272 -11.07 -19.86 4.33
CA PRO A 272 -11.30 -20.58 3.09
C PRO A 272 -9.94 -20.79 2.39
N HIS A 273 -9.47 -22.04 2.28
CA HIS A 273 -8.26 -22.39 1.51
C HIS A 273 -8.26 -21.75 0.10
N SER A 274 -9.46 -21.54 -0.44
CA SER A 274 -9.75 -20.84 -1.69
C SER A 274 -9.48 -19.31 -1.72
N LEU A 275 -9.07 -18.66 -0.62
CA LEU A 275 -8.63 -17.25 -0.65
C LEU A 275 -7.21 -17.10 -1.21
N TYR A 276 -6.42 -18.18 -1.18
CA TYR A 276 -4.99 -18.15 -1.49
C TYR A 276 -4.58 -19.10 -2.60
N HIS A 277 -5.49 -19.95 -3.09
CA HIS A 277 -5.23 -20.89 -4.19
C HIS A 277 -4.93 -20.17 -5.53
N ASP A 278 -5.29 -18.88 -5.62
CA ASP A 278 -4.97 -17.99 -6.75
C ASP A 278 -3.66 -17.20 -6.54
N LEU A 279 -3.01 -17.31 -5.37
CA LEU A 279 -1.66 -16.75 -5.21
C LEU A 279 -0.71 -17.62 -6.05
N PRO A 280 0.13 -17.01 -6.91
CA PRO A 280 1.06 -17.79 -7.72
C PRO A 280 1.87 -18.72 -6.81
N GLU A 281 1.73 -20.03 -7.06
CA GLU A 281 2.46 -21.09 -6.38
C GLU A 281 3.96 -20.78 -6.44
N PHE A 282 4.68 -21.27 -5.43
CA PHE A 282 6.14 -21.20 -5.32
C PHE A 282 6.81 -21.54 -6.66
N GLY A 283 7.12 -20.52 -7.45
CA GLY A 283 8.12 -20.62 -8.48
C GLY A 283 9.45 -20.68 -7.75
N ASP A 284 9.98 -21.90 -7.60
CA ASP A 284 11.34 -22.16 -7.13
C ASP A 284 12.28 -21.12 -7.75
N SER A 285 12.85 -20.30 -6.86
CA SER A 285 13.98 -19.42 -7.16
C SER A 285 15.23 -20.06 -6.59
#